data_AF-A0A4Y1ZAC0-F1
#
_entry.id   AF-A0A4Y1ZAC0-F1
#
_cell.length_a   1.000
_cell.length_b   1.000
_cell.length_c   1.000
_cell.angle_alpha   90.00
_cell.angle_beta   90.00
_cell.angle_gamma   90.00
#
_symmetry.space_group_name_H-M   'P 1'
#
loop_
_entity.id
_entity.type
_entity.pdbx_description
1 polymer ?
#
loop_
_entity_poly.entity_id
_entity_poly.type
_entity_poly.pdbx_seq_one_letter_code
_entity_poly.pdbx_strand_id
1 'polypeptide(L)' 'MKAIDGNDGKKPTREQVTKAIRSVQNYDGVTTKVSLDDKGDNKFAKVYIYNFTEAKYPPVQKAEISQ' A
#
# COMPACT_ATOMS: atom_id res chain seq x y z
N MET A 1 3.57 11.35 13.49
CA MET A 1 3.57 9.97 12.95
C MET A 1 3.30 9.06 14.14
N LYS A 2 2.16 8.34 14.21
CA LYS A 2 1.65 7.74 15.47
C LYS A 2 2.69 6.96 16.30
N ALA A 3 3.66 6.30 15.67
CA ALA A 3 4.74 5.58 16.36
C ALA A 3 5.80 6.50 17.00
N ILE A 4 6.09 7.65 16.41
CA ILE A 4 6.99 8.69 16.96
C ILE A 4 6.26 9.46 18.06
N ASP A 5 5.00 9.81 17.81
CA ASP A 5 4.17 10.60 18.72
C ASP A 5 3.92 9.85 20.04
N GLY A 6 3.82 8.51 19.99
CA GLY A 6 3.67 7.63 21.16
C GLY A 6 4.98 7.18 21.83
N ASN A 7 6.14 7.69 21.39
CA ASN A 7 7.46 7.31 21.91
C ASN A 7 8.24 8.55 22.39
N ASP A 8 7.54 9.56 22.92
CA ASP A 8 8.12 10.83 23.42
C ASP A 8 9.04 11.53 22.40
N GLY A 9 8.73 11.43 21.10
CA GLY A 9 9.56 12.00 20.04
C GLY A 9 10.89 11.27 19.80
N LYS A 10 11.16 10.16 20.50
CA LYS A 10 12.32 9.30 20.27
C LYS A 10 12.09 8.42 19.04
N LYS A 11 13.19 8.00 18.42
CA LYS A 11 13.14 7.01 17.32
C LYS A 11 12.41 5.75 17.80
N PRO A 12 11.31 5.34 17.16
CA PRO A 12 10.57 4.15 17.55
C PRO A 12 11.37 2.88 17.30
N THR A 13 11.11 1.83 18.07
CA THR A 13 11.66 0.50 17.81
C THR A 13 11.02 -0.11 16.56
N ARG A 14 11.67 -1.15 16.01
CA ARG A 14 11.14 -1.87 14.84
C ARG A 14 9.78 -2.49 15.13
N GLU A 15 9.57 -2.96 16.34
CA GLU A 15 8.32 -3.57 16.83
C GLU A 15 7.20 -2.54 16.90
N GLN A 16 7.49 -1.34 17.42
CA GLN A 16 6.52 -0.24 17.48
C GLN A 16 6.08 0.19 16.08
N VAL A 17 7.03 0.32 15.14
CA VAL A 17 6.73 0.63 13.73
C VAL A 17 5.86 -0.47 13.11
N THR A 18 6.26 -1.75 13.29
CA THR A 18 5.53 -2.89 12.72
C THR A 18 4.09 -2.95 13.25
N LYS A 19 3.89 -2.76 14.55
CA LYS A 19 2.57 -2.71 15.17
C LYS A 19 1.72 -1.57 14.61
N ALA A 20 2.29 -0.38 14.47
CA ALA A 20 1.59 0.78 13.92
C ALA A 20 1.18 0.55 12.46
N ILE A 21 2.06 -0.01 11.63
CA ILE A 21 1.77 -0.31 10.22
C ILE A 21 0.69 -1.39 10.08
N ARG A 22 0.78 -2.49 10.84
CA ARG A 22 -0.24 -3.57 10.81
C ARG A 22 -1.61 -3.09 11.28
N SER A 23 -1.68 -2.04 12.09
CA SER A 23 -2.94 -1.44 12.52
C SER A 23 -3.59 -0.50 11.48
N VAL A 24 -2.92 -0.22 10.36
CA VAL A 24 -3.46 0.64 9.31
C VAL A 24 -4.63 -0.07 8.61
N GLN A 25 -5.78 0.59 8.62
CA GLN A 25 -6.98 0.15 7.94
C GLN A 25 -7.60 1.36 7.22
N ASN A 26 -8.11 1.12 6.02
CA ASN A 26 -8.85 2.06 5.18
C ASN A 26 -8.13 3.37 4.91
N TYR A 27 -6.80 3.33 4.79
CA TYR A 27 -6.01 4.51 4.47
C TYR A 27 -6.14 4.85 2.99
N ASP A 28 -6.71 6.01 2.66
CA ASP A 28 -6.79 6.51 1.29
C ASP A 28 -5.48 7.20 0.91
N GLY A 29 -4.58 6.44 0.27
CA GLY A 29 -3.37 6.96 -0.32
C GLY A 29 -3.62 7.63 -1.67
N VAL A 30 -2.60 8.28 -2.20
CA VAL A 30 -2.69 9.05 -3.47
C VAL A 30 -3.07 8.15 -4.66
N THR A 31 -2.55 6.92 -4.70
CA THR A 31 -2.74 5.98 -5.82
C THR A 31 -3.40 4.67 -5.40
N THR A 32 -3.53 4.41 -4.10
CA THR A 32 -4.05 3.14 -3.59
C THR A 32 -4.71 3.32 -2.23
N LYS A 33 -5.79 2.58 -2.00
CA LYS A 33 -6.38 2.41 -0.67
C LYS A 33 -5.66 1.27 0.03
N VAL A 34 -5.38 1.41 1.32
CA VAL A 34 -4.59 0.42 2.08
C VAL A 34 -5.36 -0.09 3.30
N SER A 35 -5.56 -1.41 3.34
CA SER A 35 -5.90 -2.18 4.53
C SER A 35 -5.10 -3.47 4.49
N LEU A 36 -4.30 -3.73 5.52
CA LEU A 36 -3.46 -4.93 5.55
C LEU A 36 -4.21 -6.12 6.18
N ASP A 37 -3.99 -7.32 5.65
CA ASP A 37 -4.36 -8.57 6.30
C ASP A 37 -3.28 -9.02 7.31
N ASP A 38 -3.46 -10.20 7.91
CA ASP A 38 -2.55 -10.73 8.94
C ASP A 38 -1.15 -11.05 8.41
N LYS A 39 -1.03 -11.28 7.10
CA LYS A 39 0.26 -11.50 6.41
C LYS A 39 0.93 -10.19 6.03
N GLY A 40 0.16 -9.10 5.99
CA GLY A 40 0.61 -7.77 5.55
C GLY A 40 0.27 -7.47 4.09
N ASP A 41 -0.57 -8.28 3.44
CA ASP A 41 -1.03 -8.06 2.08
C ASP A 41 -2.15 -7.01 2.06
N ASN A 42 -2.17 -6.15 1.04
CA ASN A 42 -3.20 -5.13 0.93
C ASN A 42 -4.50 -5.74 0.39
N LYS A 43 -5.58 -5.66 1.17
CA LYS A 43 -6.93 -6.12 0.81
C LYS A 43 -7.53 -5.41 -0.40
N PHE A 44 -6.98 -4.27 -0.81
CA PHE A 44 -7.41 -3.54 -2.00
C PHE A 44 -6.40 -3.63 -3.15
N ALA A 45 -5.50 -4.63 -3.12
CA ALA A 45 -4.50 -4.81 -4.16
C ALA A 45 -5.16 -5.02 -5.53
N LYS A 46 -4.62 -4.30 -6.52
CA LYS A 46 -5.03 -4.39 -7.93
C LYS A 46 -3.81 -4.58 -8.80
N VAL A 47 -3.89 -5.51 -9.73
CA VAL A 47 -2.90 -5.73 -10.78
C VAL A 47 -3.47 -5.24 -12.09
N TYR A 48 -2.77 -4.31 -12.74
CA TYR A 48 -3.15 -3.78 -14.04
C TYR A 48 -2.19 -4.31 -15.10
N ILE A 49 -2.74 -4.96 -16.13
CA ILE A 49 -1.96 -5.49 -17.25
C ILE A 49 -2.07 -4.51 -18.41
N TYR A 50 -0.93 -4.02 -18.89
CA TYR A 50 -0.85 -3.13 -20.04
C TYR A 50 -0.06 -3.77 -21.18
N ASN A 51 -0.46 -3.46 -22.41
CA ASN A 51 0.21 -3.92 -23.62
C ASN A 51 0.52 -2.74 -24.54
N PHE A 52 1.75 -2.67 -25.02
CA PHE A 52 2.16 -1.75 -26.08
C PHE A 52 1.81 -2.39 -27.43
N THR A 53 0.76 -1.90 -28.07
CA THR A 53 0.43 -2.27 -29.46
C THR A 53 1.33 -1.55 -30.47
N GLU A 54 1.92 -0.43 -30.04
CA GLU A 54 2.87 0.39 -30.78
C GLU A 54 3.98 0.86 -29.81
N ALA A 55 5.14 1.26 -30.32
CA ALA A 55 6.25 1.80 -29.52
C ALA A 55 5.98 3.24 -29.03
N LYS A 56 4.84 3.46 -28.36
CA LYS A 56 4.36 4.76 -27.89
C LYS A 56 3.73 4.65 -26.50
N TYR A 57 4.06 5.61 -25.63
CA TYR A 57 3.45 5.75 -24.32
C TYR A 57 2.23 6.70 -24.36
N PRO A 58 1.15 6.43 -23.62
CA PRO A 58 0.94 5.26 -22.75
C PRO A 58 0.48 4.00 -23.51
N PRO A 59 0.77 2.80 -22.95
CA PRO A 59 0.24 1.55 -23.47
C PRO A 59 -1.28 1.41 -23.23
N VAL A 60 -1.89 0.42 -23.86
CA VAL A 60 -3.32 0.11 -23.71
C VAL A 60 -3.51 -0.88 -22.56
N GLN A 61 -4.40 -0.58 -21.61
CA GLN A 61 -4.78 -1.53 -20.56
C GLN A 61 -5.52 -2.73 -21.17
N LYS A 62 -5.13 -3.94 -20.79
CA LYS A 62 -5.72 -5.20 -21.25
C LYS A 62 -6.51 -5.91 -20.17
N ALA A 63 -6.11 -5.78 -18.91
CA ALA A 63 -6.82 -6.39 -17.80
C ALA A 63 -6.62 -5.62 -16.50
N GLU A 64 -7.55 -5.84 -15.58
CA GLU A 64 -7.44 -5.48 -14.17
C GLU A 64 -7.85 -6.71 -13.36
N ILE A 65 -7.04 -7.06 -12.37
CA ILE A 65 -7.30 -8.17 -11.45
C ILE A 65 -7.28 -7.60 -10.05
N SER A 66 -8.34 -7.81 -9.28
CA SER A 66 -8.42 -7.45 -7.86
C SER A 66 -8.21 -8.70 -6.99
N GLN A 67 -7.60 -8.52 -5.83
CA GLN A 67 -7.45 -9.56 -4.80
C GLN A 67 -8.78 -9.83 -4.08
#